data_AF-A0A2P6JM39-F1
#
_entry.id   AF-A0A2P6JM39-F1
#
_cell.length_a   1.000
_cell.length_b   1.000
_cell.length_c   1.000
_cell.angle_alpha   90.00
_cell.angle_beta   90.00
_cell.angle_gamma   90.00
#
_symmetry.space_group_name_H-M   'P 1'
#
loop_
_entity.id
_entity.type
_entity.pdbx_description
1 polymer ?
#
loop_
_entity_poly.entity_id
_entity_poly.type
_entity_poly.pdbx_seq_one_letter_code
_entity_poly.pdbx_strand_id
1 'polypeptide(L)'
;MEKFLEFCQSRYQDELEQRLTLSNIICWGIFILSWHSLYKLKSPSLICALNQINVKYITDLDAGIIPMLTISELAISILFTASILWLSKKISAGLFYLFTLKGDFGKLIIDITNKFNSNTSPDLLEKNALPHLEKNQKKLRRSRSLSTIALALSACALLNLSFNLENLTLTFLGLLFFIVNTWRSFHFFIEEVLPYFIAAKYTTGEISDIYDSYNASC
;
A
#
# COMPACT_ATOMS: atom_id res chain seq x y z
N MET A 1 25.84 6.54 4.78
CA MET A 1 24.86 5.43 4.60
C MET A 1 23.53 5.71 5.31
N GLU A 2 23.54 6.12 6.58
CA GLU A 2 22.32 6.44 7.36
C GLU A 2 21.46 7.56 6.74
N LYS A 3 22.06 8.70 6.34
CA LYS A 3 21.33 9.81 5.69
C LYS A 3 20.57 9.38 4.42
N PHE A 4 21.12 8.45 3.64
CA PHE A 4 20.47 7.93 2.44
C PHE A 4 19.33 6.96 2.77
N LEU A 5 19.48 6.21 3.85
CA LEU A 5 18.45 5.30 4.36
C LEU A 5 17.28 6.10 4.95
N GLU A 6 17.56 7.16 5.70
CA GLU A 6 16.57 8.14 6.18
C GLU A 6 15.85 8.81 5.00
N PHE A 7 16.59 9.20 3.95
CA PHE A 7 16.00 9.75 2.73
C PHE A 7 15.09 8.73 2.01
N CYS A 8 15.52 7.48 1.87
CA CYS A 8 14.69 6.41 1.29
C CYS A 8 13.44 6.16 2.13
N GLN A 9 13.58 6.16 3.46
CA GLN A 9 12.46 6.01 4.40
C GLN A 9 11.49 7.18 4.30
N SER A 10 11.98 8.43 4.35
CA SER A 10 11.13 9.62 4.26
C SER A 10 10.42 9.66 2.91
N ARG A 11 11.11 9.31 1.82
CA ARG A 11 10.52 9.33 0.49
C ARG A 11 9.50 8.21 0.30
N TYR A 12 9.79 7.03 0.82
CA TYR A 12 8.79 5.97 0.87
C TYR A 12 7.60 6.40 1.72
N GLN A 13 7.81 7.13 2.81
CA GLN A 13 6.75 7.71 3.64
C GLN A 13 5.93 8.80 2.93
N ASP A 14 6.54 9.61 2.08
CA ASP A 14 5.84 10.60 1.26
C ASP A 14 4.98 9.91 0.19
N GLU A 15 5.50 8.87 -0.47
CA GLU A 15 4.68 8.00 -1.34
C GLU A 15 3.63 7.21 -0.53
N LEU A 16 3.84 7.03 0.78
CA LEU A 16 2.86 6.46 1.68
C LEU A 16 1.72 7.46 2.01
N GLU A 17 1.92 8.77 1.88
CA GLU A 17 0.85 9.75 2.14
C GLU A 17 -0.16 9.80 1.00
N GLN A 18 -1.27 9.09 1.19
CA GLN A 18 -2.37 9.06 0.23
C GLN A 18 -3.41 10.13 0.55
N ARG A 19 -3.70 10.97 -0.46
CA ARG A 19 -5.02 11.62 -0.62
C ARG A 19 -6.09 10.54 -0.78
N LEU A 20 -7.34 10.84 -0.44
CA LEU A 20 -8.50 9.95 -0.62
C LEU A 20 -8.42 9.18 -1.96
N THR A 21 -8.22 7.86 -1.90
CA THR A 21 -8.12 7.01 -3.10
C THR A 21 -9.35 6.13 -3.25
N LEU A 22 -9.58 5.62 -4.46
CA LEU A 22 -10.62 4.61 -4.74
C LEU A 22 -10.50 3.38 -3.81
N SER A 23 -9.29 3.07 -3.34
CA SER A 23 -9.05 2.01 -2.35
C SER A 23 -9.83 2.24 -1.06
N ASN A 24 -9.93 3.50 -0.62
CA ASN A 24 -10.62 3.85 0.63
C ASN A 24 -12.13 3.62 0.50
N ILE A 25 -12.70 3.95 -0.66
CA ILE A 25 -14.10 3.68 -0.99
C ILE A 25 -14.37 2.18 -0.99
N ILE A 26 -13.45 1.38 -1.55
CA ILE A 26 -13.57 -0.08 -1.55
C ILE A 26 -13.47 -0.63 -0.11
N CYS A 27 -12.52 -0.15 0.71
CA CYS A 27 -12.39 -0.56 2.10
C CYS A 27 -13.65 -0.23 2.91
N TRP A 28 -14.21 0.96 2.68
CA TRP A 28 -15.46 1.41 3.27
C TRP A 28 -16.63 0.50 2.88
N GLY A 29 -16.76 0.17 1.59
CA GLY A 29 -17.78 -0.76 1.09
C GLY A 29 -17.64 -2.17 1.67
N ILE A 30 -16.41 -2.70 1.78
CA ILE A 30 -16.14 -3.99 2.42
C ILE A 30 -16.59 -3.99 3.88
N PHE A 31 -16.31 -2.91 4.61
CA PHE A 31 -16.75 -2.77 5.99
C PHE A 31 -18.28 -2.76 6.11
N ILE A 32 -18.97 -1.99 5.27
CA ILE A 32 -20.44 -1.93 5.26
C ILE A 32 -21.05 -3.30 5.00
N LEU A 33 -20.52 -4.05 4.03
CA LEU A 33 -20.97 -5.41 3.73
C LEU A 33 -20.75 -6.35 4.93
N SER A 34 -19.58 -6.26 5.55
CA SER A 34 -19.25 -7.04 6.74
C SER A 34 -20.15 -6.68 7.93
N TRP A 35 -20.45 -5.40 8.11
CA TRP A 35 -21.31 -4.91 9.18
C TRP A 35 -22.76 -5.37 8.99
N HIS A 36 -23.27 -5.25 7.76
CA HIS A 36 -24.60 -5.72 7.39
C HIS A 36 -24.73 -7.25 7.57
N SER A 37 -23.71 -7.99 7.16
CA SER A 37 -23.59 -9.43 7.39
C SER A 37 -23.74 -9.80 8.87
N LEU A 38 -23.04 -9.09 9.75
CA LEU A 38 -23.01 -9.38 11.17
C LEU A 38 -24.33 -9.02 11.88
N TYR A 39 -24.83 -7.80 11.65
CA TYR A 39 -25.96 -7.28 12.42
C TYR A 39 -27.34 -7.58 11.82
N LYS A 40 -27.46 -7.70 10.50
CA LYS A 40 -28.75 -7.92 9.82
C LYS A 40 -28.96 -9.36 9.41
N LEU A 41 -27.98 -9.95 8.71
CA LEU A 41 -28.09 -11.34 8.22
C LEU A 41 -27.76 -12.37 9.30
N LYS A 42 -26.98 -11.99 10.34
CA LYS A 42 -26.47 -12.90 11.38
C LYS A 42 -25.78 -14.13 10.79
N SER A 43 -25.13 -13.96 9.64
CA SER A 43 -24.46 -15.06 8.94
C SER A 43 -23.25 -15.53 9.76
N PRO A 44 -22.98 -16.84 9.80
CA PRO A 44 -21.87 -17.37 10.61
C PRO A 44 -20.50 -16.96 10.07
N SER A 45 -20.34 -16.72 8.76
CA SER A 45 -19.09 -16.31 8.14
C SER A 45 -19.31 -15.19 7.11
N LEU A 46 -18.25 -14.43 6.84
CA LEU A 46 -18.29 -13.37 5.81
C LEU A 46 -18.55 -13.97 4.41
N ILE A 47 -17.97 -15.14 4.12
CA ILE A 47 -18.13 -15.83 2.83
C ILE A 47 -19.58 -16.26 2.64
N CYS A 48 -20.20 -16.85 3.67
CA CYS A 48 -21.60 -17.24 3.62
C CYS A 48 -22.51 -16.02 3.40
N ALA A 49 -22.20 -14.89 4.02
CA ALA A 49 -22.96 -13.65 3.82
C ALA A 49 -22.81 -13.08 2.41
N LEU A 50 -21.59 -13.09 1.85
CA LEU A 50 -21.35 -12.65 0.47
C LEU A 50 -22.14 -13.50 -0.54
N ASN A 51 -22.32 -14.80 -0.27
CA ASN A 51 -23.15 -15.68 -1.10
C ASN A 51 -24.65 -15.38 -0.98
N GLN A 52 -25.10 -14.80 0.13
CA GLN A 52 -26.51 -14.45 0.37
C GLN A 52 -26.88 -13.06 -0.15
N ILE A 53 -25.90 -12.16 -0.30
CA ILE A 53 -26.13 -10.79 -0.76
C ILE A 53 -26.20 -10.75 -2.29
N ASN A 54 -27.34 -10.31 -2.82
CA ASN A 54 -27.49 -10.06 -4.25
C ASN A 54 -26.74 -8.78 -4.66
N VAL A 55 -25.96 -8.82 -5.74
CA VAL A 55 -25.21 -7.65 -6.26
C VAL A 55 -26.11 -6.44 -6.49
N LYS A 56 -27.35 -6.66 -6.95
CA LYS A 56 -28.34 -5.57 -7.14
C LYS A 56 -28.60 -4.80 -5.85
N TYR A 57 -28.62 -5.49 -4.71
CA TYR A 57 -28.89 -4.92 -3.39
C TYR A 57 -27.71 -4.06 -2.86
N ILE A 58 -26.50 -4.29 -3.37
CA ILE A 58 -25.31 -3.49 -3.04
C ILE A 58 -25.33 -2.16 -3.81
N THR A 59 -25.83 -2.17 -5.04
CA THR A 59 -25.81 -1.01 -5.96
C THR A 59 -27.06 -0.15 -5.91
N ASP A 60 -28.12 -0.61 -5.24
CA ASP A 60 -29.39 0.12 -5.12
C ASP A 60 -29.26 1.28 -4.12
N LEU A 61 -29.47 2.51 -4.60
CA LEU A 61 -29.33 3.73 -3.80
C LEU A 61 -30.62 4.11 -3.05
N ASP A 62 -31.76 3.51 -3.42
CA ASP A 62 -33.05 3.83 -2.81
C ASP A 62 -33.46 2.77 -1.78
N ALA A 63 -33.22 1.49 -2.07
CA ALA A 63 -33.61 0.37 -1.21
C ALA A 63 -32.46 -0.57 -0.81
N GLY A 64 -31.21 -0.23 -1.13
CA GLY A 64 -30.04 -1.07 -0.88
C GLY A 64 -29.40 -0.90 0.49
N ILE A 65 -28.17 -1.44 0.62
CA ILE A 65 -27.44 -1.51 1.89
C ILE A 65 -27.02 -0.12 2.39
N ILE A 66 -26.65 0.79 1.49
CA ILE A 66 -26.15 2.13 1.82
C ILE A 66 -27.23 3.00 2.48
N PRO A 67 -28.45 3.18 1.91
CA PRO A 67 -29.49 3.99 2.54
C PRO A 67 -30.03 3.40 3.85
N MET A 68 -29.83 2.09 4.11
CA MET A 68 -30.21 1.46 5.38
C MET A 68 -29.25 1.78 6.55
N LEU A 69 -28.11 2.40 6.30
CA LEU A 69 -27.14 2.74 7.35
C LEU A 69 -27.61 3.94 8.17
N THR A 70 -27.49 3.80 9.48
CA THR A 70 -27.66 4.93 10.40
C THR A 70 -26.43 5.86 10.36
N ILE A 71 -26.61 7.11 10.80
CA ILE A 71 -25.51 8.10 10.87
C ILE A 71 -24.35 7.58 11.75
N SER A 72 -24.66 6.85 12.83
CA SER A 72 -23.65 6.23 13.69
C SER A 72 -22.85 5.15 12.96
N GLU A 73 -23.50 4.28 12.20
CA GLU A 73 -22.82 3.25 11.40
C GLU A 73 -21.94 3.87 10.31
N LEU A 74 -22.40 4.97 9.72
CA LEU A 74 -21.63 5.75 8.76
C LEU A 74 -20.37 6.35 9.42
N ALA A 75 -20.48 6.94 10.61
CA ALA A 75 -19.32 7.44 11.35
C ALA A 75 -18.32 6.32 11.71
N ILE A 76 -18.81 5.17 12.18
CA ILE A 76 -17.98 4.01 12.51
C ILE A 76 -17.23 3.50 11.27
N SER A 77 -17.90 3.44 10.11
CA SER A 77 -17.30 2.99 8.86
C SER A 77 -16.17 3.89 8.36
N ILE A 78 -16.28 5.21 8.57
CA ILE A 78 -15.20 6.17 8.27
C ILE A 78 -14.03 5.94 9.23
N LEU A 79 -14.29 5.80 10.54
CA LEU A 79 -13.26 5.53 11.54
C LEU A 79 -12.54 4.20 11.28
N PHE A 80 -13.26 3.16 10.86
CA PHE A 80 -12.68 1.89 10.46
C PHE A 80 -11.72 2.07 9.27
N THR A 81 -12.15 2.77 8.22
CA THR A 81 -11.34 3.01 7.03
C THR A 81 -10.06 3.79 7.38
N ALA A 82 -10.18 4.83 8.22
CA ALA A 82 -9.03 5.58 8.72
C ALA A 82 -8.07 4.70 9.54
N SER A 83 -8.61 3.82 10.38
CA SER A 83 -7.83 2.89 11.21
C SER A 83 -7.07 1.88 10.37
N ILE A 84 -7.69 1.32 9.31
CA ILE A 84 -7.03 0.39 8.39
C ILE A 84 -5.91 1.09 7.61
N LEU A 85 -6.11 2.33 7.17
CA LEU A 85 -5.07 3.09 6.50
C LEU A 85 -3.88 3.36 7.42
N TRP A 86 -4.17 3.76 8.66
CA TRP A 86 -3.14 3.97 9.69
C TRP A 86 -2.36 2.67 9.97
N LEU A 87 -3.07 1.55 10.15
CA LEU A 87 -2.48 0.25 10.41
C LEU A 87 -1.63 -0.22 9.23
N SER A 88 -2.15 -0.10 8.01
CA SER A 88 -1.42 -0.39 6.76
C SER A 88 -0.12 0.41 6.68
N LYS A 89 -0.13 1.71 7.00
CA LYS A 89 1.08 2.56 7.04
C LYS A 89 2.07 2.06 8.09
N LYS A 90 1.61 1.75 9.31
CA LYS A 90 2.46 1.28 10.41
C LYS A 90 3.11 -0.07 10.13
N ILE A 91 2.33 -1.05 9.66
CA ILE A 91 2.87 -2.38 9.33
C ILE A 91 3.83 -2.27 8.14
N SER A 92 3.49 -1.49 7.11
CA SER A 92 4.40 -1.26 5.97
C SER A 92 5.72 -0.65 6.44
N ALA A 93 5.69 0.38 7.29
CA ALA A 93 6.93 0.97 7.83
C ALA A 93 7.78 -0.05 8.61
N GLY A 94 7.14 -0.90 9.43
CA GLY A 94 7.82 -1.98 10.15
C GLY A 94 8.43 -3.03 9.20
N LEU A 95 7.70 -3.44 8.17
CA LEU A 95 8.20 -4.37 7.16
C LEU A 95 9.36 -3.76 6.35
N PHE A 96 9.33 -2.45 6.07
CA PHE A 96 10.44 -1.74 5.44
C PHE A 96 11.69 -1.75 6.32
N TYR A 97 11.53 -1.52 7.63
CA TYR A 97 12.65 -1.60 8.57
C TYR A 97 13.26 -3.00 8.61
N LEU A 98 12.43 -4.05 8.69
CA LEU A 98 12.91 -5.44 8.60
C LEU A 98 13.62 -5.74 7.29
N PHE A 99 13.15 -5.14 6.19
CA PHE A 99 13.81 -5.24 4.89
C PHE A 99 15.21 -4.62 4.93
N THR A 100 15.36 -3.43 5.52
CA THR A 100 16.66 -2.76 5.63
C THR A 100 17.67 -3.53 6.49
N LEU A 101 17.21 -4.35 7.44
CA LEU A 101 18.07 -5.17 8.30
C LEU A 101 18.60 -6.45 7.63
N LYS A 102 17.98 -6.93 6.55
CA LYS A 102 18.26 -8.27 6.00
C LYS A 102 19.57 -8.37 5.18
N GLY A 103 20.35 -7.30 5.11
CA GLY A 103 21.71 -7.28 4.55
C GLY A 103 21.77 -7.02 3.04
N ASP A 104 22.73 -6.18 2.65
CA ASP A 104 23.02 -5.68 1.30
C ASP A 104 22.02 -4.71 0.64
N PHE A 105 21.18 -4.04 1.44
CA PHE A 105 20.43 -2.87 0.95
C PHE A 105 21.36 -1.82 0.33
N GLY A 106 22.49 -1.54 0.99
CA GLY A 106 23.53 -0.63 0.48
C GLY A 106 24.12 -1.09 -0.85
N LYS A 107 24.46 -2.38 -0.99
CA LYS A 107 24.99 -2.93 -2.23
C LYS A 107 23.97 -2.92 -3.37
N LEU A 108 22.71 -3.24 -3.07
CA LEU A 108 21.62 -3.20 -4.04
C LEU A 108 21.42 -1.78 -4.58
N ILE A 109 21.51 -0.76 -3.73
CA ILE A 109 21.51 0.65 -4.15
C ILE A 109 22.70 0.95 -5.08
N ILE A 110 23.91 0.54 -4.69
CA ILE A 110 25.15 0.80 -5.45
C ILE A 110 25.09 0.18 -6.84
N ASP A 111 24.70 -1.08 -6.92
CA ASP A 111 24.61 -1.81 -8.18
C ASP A 111 23.63 -1.13 -9.14
N ILE A 112 22.54 -0.59 -8.60
CA ILE A 112 21.54 0.11 -9.41
C ILE A 112 22.00 1.52 -9.82
N THR A 113 22.64 2.27 -8.93
CA THR A 113 23.23 3.59 -9.26
C THR A 113 24.30 3.46 -10.36
N ASN A 114 25.16 2.43 -10.27
CA ASN A 114 26.19 2.16 -11.28
C ASN A 114 25.60 1.75 -12.64
N LYS A 115 24.47 1.04 -12.64
CA LYS A 115 23.76 0.67 -13.86
C LYS A 115 23.17 1.88 -14.60
N PHE A 116 22.84 2.96 -13.89
CA PHE A 116 22.31 4.19 -14.46
C PHE A 116 23.41 5.17 -14.91
N ASN A 117 24.47 5.33 -14.13
CA ASN A 117 25.58 6.25 -14.45
C ASN A 117 26.38 5.83 -15.70
N SER A 118 26.36 4.55 -16.06
CA SER A 118 27.20 4.03 -17.14
C SER A 118 26.69 4.30 -18.56
N ASN A 119 25.47 4.83 -18.77
CA ASN A 119 24.83 4.70 -20.09
C ASN A 119 24.04 5.88 -20.69
N THR A 120 24.08 7.13 -20.19
CA THR A 120 23.41 8.22 -20.95
C THR A 120 23.88 9.63 -20.57
N SER A 121 23.77 10.58 -21.51
CA SER A 121 23.87 12.01 -21.24
C SER A 121 22.70 12.49 -20.36
N PRO A 122 22.92 13.49 -19.47
CA PRO A 122 21.96 13.91 -18.45
C PRO A 122 20.59 14.34 -19.00
N ASP A 123 20.55 15.05 -20.13
CA ASP A 123 19.28 15.50 -20.76
C ASP A 123 18.43 14.34 -21.31
N LEU A 124 19.06 13.25 -21.75
CA LEU A 124 18.36 12.05 -22.22
C LEU A 124 17.94 11.15 -21.05
N LEU A 125 18.63 11.22 -19.90
CA LEU A 125 18.24 10.54 -18.67
C LEU A 125 16.94 11.09 -18.12
N GLU A 126 16.79 12.41 -17.97
CA GLU A 126 15.57 13.01 -17.41
C GLU A 126 14.34 12.73 -18.28
N LYS A 127 14.47 12.95 -19.59
CA LYS A 127 13.37 12.84 -20.55
C LYS A 127 12.85 11.40 -20.68
N ASN A 128 13.72 10.41 -20.48
CA ASN A 128 13.34 8.99 -20.45
C ASN A 128 12.96 8.51 -19.04
N ALA A 129 13.49 9.12 -17.97
CA ALA A 129 13.23 8.70 -16.60
C ALA A 129 11.85 9.13 -16.10
N LEU A 130 11.38 10.35 -16.41
CA LEU A 130 10.08 10.86 -15.96
C LEU A 130 8.87 9.97 -16.35
N PRO A 131 8.69 9.55 -17.62
CA PRO A 131 7.55 8.69 -17.98
C PRO A 131 7.65 7.29 -17.34
N HIS A 132 8.86 6.77 -17.14
CA HIS A 132 9.08 5.50 -16.45
C HIS A 132 8.79 5.62 -14.95
N LEU A 133 9.20 6.73 -14.33
CA LEU A 133 8.93 7.05 -12.94
C LEU A 133 7.42 7.17 -12.67
N GLU A 134 6.69 7.94 -13.48
CA GLU A 134 5.23 8.08 -13.33
C GLU A 134 4.50 6.74 -13.48
N LYS A 135 4.91 5.93 -14.47
CA LYS A 135 4.35 4.59 -14.69
C LYS A 135 4.62 3.66 -13.50
N ASN A 136 5.84 3.66 -12.98
CA ASN A 136 6.26 2.80 -11.88
C ASN A 136 5.63 3.26 -10.55
N GLN A 137 5.51 4.56 -10.30
CA GLN A 137 4.74 5.12 -9.17
C GLN A 137 3.27 4.71 -9.24
N LYS A 138 2.63 4.78 -10.42
CA LYS A 138 1.25 4.33 -10.60
C LYS A 138 1.09 2.84 -10.30
N LYS A 139 2.05 2.01 -10.72
CA LYS A 139 2.06 0.57 -10.43
C LYS A 139 2.24 0.31 -8.93
N LEU A 140 3.15 1.03 -8.27
CA LEU A 140 3.38 0.95 -6.83
C LEU A 140 2.12 1.34 -6.04
N ARG A 141 1.45 2.44 -6.42
CA ARG A 141 0.18 2.88 -5.83
C ARG A 141 -0.91 1.81 -5.96
N ARG A 142 -1.05 1.20 -7.14
CA ARG A 142 -2.02 0.11 -7.37
C ARG A 142 -1.73 -1.11 -6.48
N SER A 143 -0.48 -1.54 -6.43
CA SER A 143 -0.05 -2.66 -5.59
C SER A 143 -0.39 -2.38 -4.12
N ARG A 144 -0.10 -1.18 -3.65
CA ARG A 144 -0.42 -0.77 -2.28
C ARG A 144 -1.91 -0.73 -2.00
N SER A 145 -2.72 -0.19 -2.92
CA SER A 145 -4.19 -0.22 -2.78
C SER A 145 -4.71 -1.65 -2.63
N LEU A 146 -4.19 -2.59 -3.42
CA LEU A 146 -4.53 -4.02 -3.30
C LEU A 146 -4.13 -4.59 -1.93
N SER A 147 -2.93 -4.27 -1.43
CA SER A 147 -2.52 -4.65 -0.08
C SER A 147 -3.49 -4.11 0.98
N THR A 148 -3.81 -2.82 0.93
CA THR A 148 -4.73 -2.19 1.90
C THR A 148 -6.13 -2.80 1.85
N ILE A 149 -6.65 -3.13 0.66
CA ILE A 149 -7.92 -3.84 0.50
C ILE A 149 -7.86 -5.23 1.13
N ALA A 150 -6.77 -5.97 0.93
CA ALA A 150 -6.59 -7.29 1.56
C ALA A 150 -6.52 -7.19 3.09
N LEU A 151 -5.86 -6.16 3.62
CA LEU A 151 -5.83 -5.89 5.06
C LEU A 151 -7.23 -5.54 5.60
N ALA A 152 -8.00 -4.70 4.89
CA ALA A 152 -9.37 -4.36 5.25
C ALA A 152 -10.27 -5.61 5.30
N LEU A 153 -10.16 -6.48 4.29
CA LEU A 153 -10.90 -7.73 4.23
C LEU A 153 -10.54 -8.66 5.40
N SER A 154 -9.24 -8.77 5.72
CA SER A 154 -8.74 -9.57 6.84
C SER A 154 -9.28 -9.07 8.18
N ALA A 155 -9.31 -7.75 8.36
CA ALA A 155 -9.84 -7.12 9.56
C ALA A 155 -11.36 -7.27 9.66
N CYS A 156 -12.10 -7.17 8.56
CA CYS A 156 -13.54 -7.42 8.54
C CYS A 156 -13.89 -8.88 8.89
N ALA A 157 -13.11 -9.84 8.38
CA ALA A 157 -13.26 -11.24 8.74
C ALA A 157 -13.00 -11.49 10.25
N LEU A 158 -12.02 -10.80 10.85
CA LEU A 158 -11.74 -10.86 12.29
C LEU A 158 -12.81 -10.18 13.14
N LEU A 159 -13.38 -9.07 12.67
CA LEU A 159 -14.45 -8.36 13.38
C LEU A 159 -15.75 -9.17 13.43
N ASN A 160 -15.89 -10.16 12.55
CA ASN A 160 -17.02 -11.07 12.60
C ASN A 160 -16.85 -12.02 13.80
N LEU A 161 -17.71 -11.85 14.82
CA LEU A 161 -17.60 -12.47 16.16
C LEU A 161 -17.51 -14.00 16.17
N SER A 162 -17.88 -14.64 15.07
CA SER A 162 -17.70 -16.07 14.87
C SER A 162 -16.24 -16.36 14.53
N PHE A 163 -15.42 -16.72 15.53
CA PHE A 163 -14.09 -17.33 15.35
C PHE A 163 -14.21 -18.73 14.71
N ASN A 164 -14.76 -18.79 13.50
CA ASN A 164 -14.84 -20.01 12.73
C ASN A 164 -13.63 -20.16 11.82
N LEU A 165 -13.43 -21.39 11.35
CA LEU A 165 -12.29 -21.76 10.53
C LEU A 165 -12.27 -20.98 9.20
N GLU A 166 -13.44 -20.63 8.65
CA GLU A 166 -13.57 -19.85 7.41
C GLU A 166 -13.02 -18.42 7.57
N ASN A 167 -13.47 -17.70 8.60
CA ASN A 167 -13.01 -16.33 8.88
C ASN A 167 -11.52 -16.34 9.23
N LEU A 168 -11.05 -17.32 10.03
CA LEU A 168 -9.64 -17.44 10.40
C LEU A 168 -8.74 -17.70 9.18
N THR A 169 -9.18 -18.60 8.29
CA THR A 169 -8.47 -18.87 7.02
C THR A 169 -8.45 -17.62 6.13
N LEU A 170 -9.58 -16.92 6.00
CA LEU A 170 -9.68 -15.70 5.21
C LEU A 170 -8.76 -14.59 5.74
N THR A 171 -8.74 -14.39 7.06
CA THR A 171 -7.83 -13.47 7.73
C THR A 171 -6.37 -13.84 7.49
N PHE A 172 -6.01 -15.11 7.66
CA PHE A 172 -4.63 -15.57 7.47
C PHE A 172 -4.16 -15.36 6.02
N LEU A 173 -4.99 -15.75 5.04
CA LEU A 173 -4.70 -15.55 3.62
C LEU A 173 -4.58 -14.08 3.25
N GLY A 174 -5.48 -13.22 3.75
CA GLY A 174 -5.42 -11.79 3.48
C GLY A 174 -4.22 -11.10 4.12
N LEU A 175 -3.84 -11.48 5.34
CA LEU A 175 -2.60 -11.00 5.98
C LEU A 175 -1.35 -11.49 5.25
N LEU A 176 -1.31 -12.75 4.83
CA LEU A 176 -0.20 -13.29 4.05
C LEU A 176 -0.07 -12.54 2.72
N PHE A 177 -1.18 -12.32 2.01
CA PHE A 177 -1.21 -11.54 0.78
C PHE A 177 -0.72 -10.11 1.01
N PHE A 178 -1.17 -9.46 2.09
CA PHE A 178 -0.70 -8.12 2.49
C PHE A 178 0.81 -8.10 2.68
N ILE A 179 1.38 -9.03 3.45
CA ILE A 179 2.82 -9.09 3.74
C ILE A 179 3.61 -9.33 2.45
N VAL A 180 3.24 -10.35 1.67
CA VAL A 180 3.96 -10.72 0.43
C VAL A 180 3.91 -9.59 -0.60
N ASN A 181 2.74 -8.98 -0.79
CA ASN A 181 2.57 -7.92 -1.78
C ASN A 181 3.25 -6.61 -1.35
N THR A 182 3.26 -6.32 -0.05
CA THR A 182 4.00 -5.19 0.51
C THR A 182 5.51 -5.41 0.38
N TRP A 183 5.99 -6.63 0.64
CA TRP A 183 7.39 -7.03 0.42
C TRP A 183 7.83 -6.87 -1.04
N ARG A 184 7.03 -7.38 -1.98
CA ARG A 184 7.26 -7.20 -3.43
C ARG A 184 7.27 -5.73 -3.85
N SER A 185 6.38 -4.93 -3.24
CA SER A 185 6.31 -3.49 -3.51
C SER A 185 7.55 -2.76 -3.04
N PHE A 186 8.20 -3.19 -1.94
CA PHE A 186 9.49 -2.65 -1.51
C PHE A 186 10.62 -2.94 -2.48
N HIS A 187 10.78 -4.22 -2.86
CA HIS A 187 11.77 -4.59 -3.87
C HIS A 187 11.57 -3.77 -5.15
N PHE A 188 10.34 -3.68 -5.65
CA PHE A 188 10.01 -2.89 -6.83
C PHE A 188 10.30 -1.39 -6.63
N PHE A 189 10.00 -0.82 -5.46
CA PHE A 189 10.33 0.58 -5.18
C PHE A 189 11.84 0.82 -5.26
N ILE A 190 12.65 -0.07 -4.71
CA ILE A 190 14.10 0.11 -4.67
C ILE A 190 14.73 -0.14 -6.04
N GLU A 191 14.28 -1.17 -6.76
CA GLU A 191 14.83 -1.57 -8.06
C GLU A 191 14.39 -0.65 -9.21
N GLU A 192 13.16 -0.13 -9.17
CA GLU A 192 12.50 0.45 -10.35
C GLU A 192 11.91 1.85 -10.12
N VAL A 193 11.85 2.35 -8.87
CA VAL A 193 11.31 3.70 -8.59
C VAL A 193 12.41 4.62 -8.08
N LEU A 194 13.13 4.19 -7.04
CA LEU A 194 14.22 4.94 -6.43
C LEU A 194 15.30 5.37 -7.44
N PRO A 195 15.76 4.53 -8.39
CA PRO A 195 16.83 4.90 -9.32
C PRO A 195 16.41 5.96 -10.32
N TYR A 196 15.20 5.81 -10.89
CA TYR A 196 14.64 6.78 -11.82
C TYR A 196 14.29 8.10 -11.12
N PHE A 197 13.88 8.03 -9.85
CA PHE A 197 13.66 9.23 -9.03
C PHE A 197 14.96 9.97 -8.77
N ILE A 198 16.02 9.24 -8.41
CA ILE A 198 17.36 9.78 -8.24
C ILE A 198 17.84 10.40 -9.56
N ALA A 199 17.78 9.67 -10.67
CA ALA A 199 18.19 10.16 -11.99
C ALA A 199 17.46 11.45 -12.39
N ALA A 200 16.14 11.53 -12.18
CA ALA A 200 15.34 12.72 -12.48
C ALA A 200 15.64 13.92 -11.57
N LYS A 201 16.15 13.69 -10.35
CA LYS A 201 16.52 14.74 -9.38
C LYS A 201 17.99 15.18 -9.49
N TYR A 202 18.88 14.29 -9.96
CA TYR A 202 20.27 14.63 -10.28
C TYR A 202 20.34 15.65 -11.43
N THR A 203 19.49 15.50 -12.44
CA THR A 203 19.45 16.41 -13.59
C THR A 203 18.91 17.80 -13.24
N THR A 204 18.09 17.92 -12.17
CA THR A 204 17.59 19.21 -11.66
C THR A 204 18.53 19.91 -10.68
N GLY A 205 19.72 19.36 -10.40
CA GLY A 205 20.75 20.00 -9.56
C GLY A 205 20.50 20.00 -8.05
N GLU A 206 19.47 19.32 -7.55
CA GLU A 206 19.08 19.32 -6.12
C GLU A 206 19.83 18.26 -5.27
N ILE A 207 20.62 17.37 -5.88
CA ILE A 207 21.28 16.23 -5.20
C ILE A 207 22.80 16.22 -5.46
N SER A 208 23.48 17.37 -5.44
CA SER A 208 24.96 17.37 -5.35
C SER A 208 25.42 16.82 -3.98
N ASP A 209 24.74 17.21 -2.91
CA ASP A 209 25.23 17.01 -1.54
C ASP A 209 25.12 15.55 -1.05
N ILE A 210 24.18 14.76 -1.59
CA ILE A 210 24.04 13.35 -1.23
C ILE A 210 25.12 12.51 -1.93
N TYR A 211 25.51 12.85 -3.17
CA TYR A 211 26.60 12.18 -3.88
C TYR A 211 27.95 12.46 -3.24
N ASP A 212 28.20 13.72 -2.85
CA ASP A 212 29.44 14.11 -2.20
C ASP A 212 29.59 13.44 -0.84
N SER A 213 28.49 13.27 -0.10
CA SER A 213 28.49 12.50 1.15
C SER A 213 28.75 11.00 0.94
N TYR A 214 28.33 10.45 -0.21
CA TYR A 214 28.50 9.04 -0.54
C TYR A 214 29.94 8.74 -1.00
N ASN A 215 30.52 9.60 -1.84
CA ASN A 215 31.91 9.48 -2.30
C ASN A 215 32.94 9.81 -1.21
N ALA A 216 32.62 10.69 -0.26
CA ALA A 216 33.50 10.97 0.89
C ALA A 216 33.51 9.84 1.95
N SER A 217 32.62 8.85 1.82
CA SER A 217 32.50 7.71 2.74
C SER A 217 33.11 6.40 2.21
N CYS A 218 33.67 6.42 0.99
CA CYS A 218 34.47 5.34 0.40
C CYS A 218 35.96 5.72 0.45
#